data_AF-A0A1V4SQ93-F1
#
_entry.id   AF-A0A1V4SQ93-F1
#
_cell.length_a   1.000
_cell.length_b   1.000
_cell.length_c   1.000
_cell.angle_alpha   90.00
_cell.angle_beta   90.00
_cell.angle_gamma   90.00
#
_symmetry.space_group_name_H-M   'P 1'
#
loop_
_entity.id
_entity.type
_entity.pdbx_description
1 polymer ?
#
loop_
_entity_poly.entity_id
_entity_poly.type
_entity_poly.pdbx_seq_one_letter_code
_entity_poly.pdbx_strand_id
1 'polypeptide(L)'
;MIVYEATKQEFMDHVERDEIAVKIYASYKDKIGRTAESEINSWNNSMNYMYKVLNTPAIPSESGIAIEYKIPASSRRIDFILSGLDEADRNNKK
;
A
#
# COMPACT_ATOMS: atom_id res chain seq x y z
N MET A 1 -11.62 0.76 -2.56
CA MET A 1 -11.46 2.02 -1.82
C MET A 1 -10.02 2.19 -1.38
N ILE A 2 -9.35 3.28 -1.73
CA ILE A 2 -7.94 3.52 -1.34
C ILE A 2 -7.88 3.76 0.18
N VAL A 3 -7.01 3.02 0.87
CA VAL A 3 -6.76 3.13 2.33
C VAL A 3 -5.33 3.54 2.65
N TYR A 4 -4.48 3.70 1.65
CA TYR A 4 -3.14 4.24 1.80
C TYR A 4 -2.65 4.72 0.44
N GLU A 5 -1.96 5.85 0.41
CA GLU A 5 -1.35 6.43 -0.78
C GLU A 5 -0.08 7.16 -0.36
N ALA A 6 1.02 6.91 -1.08
CA ALA A 6 2.32 7.51 -0.82
C ALA A 6 3.25 7.34 -2.03
N THR A 7 4.39 8.00 -2.05
CA THR A 7 5.51 7.64 -2.92
C THR A 7 6.16 6.31 -2.47
N LYS A 8 6.95 5.69 -3.36
CA LYS A 8 7.77 4.52 -3.03
C LYS A 8 8.68 4.85 -1.85
N GLN A 9 9.37 5.99 -1.88
CA GLN A 9 10.27 6.36 -0.78
C GLN A 9 9.52 6.40 0.57
N GLU A 10 8.39 7.09 0.63
CA GLU A 10 7.58 7.17 1.85
C GLU A 10 7.06 5.80 2.29
N PHE A 11 6.64 4.94 1.35
CA PHE A 11 6.25 3.57 1.67
C PHE A 11 7.39 2.77 2.31
N MET A 12 8.60 2.85 1.75
CA MET A 12 9.77 2.16 2.31
C MET A 12 10.05 2.66 3.74
N ASP A 13 10.06 3.98 3.95
CA ASP A 13 10.25 4.61 5.25
C ASP A 13 9.18 4.17 6.27
N HIS A 14 7.90 4.14 5.86
CA HIS A 14 6.81 3.73 6.74
C HIS A 14 6.86 2.25 7.12
N VAL A 15 7.37 1.38 6.23
CA VAL A 15 7.58 -0.03 6.57
C VAL A 15 8.77 -0.17 7.53
N GLU A 16 9.88 0.51 7.27
CA GLU A 16 11.08 0.47 8.12
C GLU A 16 10.86 1.00 9.55
N ARG A 17 9.95 1.96 9.71
CA ARG A 17 9.57 2.53 11.01
C ARG A 17 8.42 1.81 11.69
N ASP A 18 7.96 0.68 11.16
CA ASP A 18 6.79 -0.07 11.65
C ASP A 18 5.49 0.75 11.68
N GLU A 19 5.36 1.78 10.83
CA GLU A 19 4.21 2.69 10.80
C GLU A 19 3.14 2.29 9.77
N ILE A 20 3.48 1.44 8.79
CA ILE A 20 2.63 1.16 7.63
C ILE A 20 1.24 0.64 8.01
N ALA A 21 1.16 -0.31 8.94
CA ALA A 21 -0.11 -0.90 9.36
C ALA A 21 -0.98 0.10 10.14
N VAL A 22 -0.35 0.99 10.92
CA VAL A 22 -1.04 2.06 11.65
C VAL A 22 -1.66 3.06 10.68
N LYS A 23 -0.93 3.44 9.62
CA LYS A 23 -1.42 4.38 8.59
C LYS A 23 -2.59 3.79 7.81
N ILE A 24 -2.47 2.53 7.37
CA ILE A 24 -3.56 1.81 6.69
C ILE A 24 -4.78 1.73 7.62
N TYR A 25 -4.59 1.36 8.90
CA TYR A 25 -5.68 1.24 9.86
C TYR A 25 -6.38 2.57 10.14
N ALA A 26 -5.64 3.68 10.27
CA ALA A 26 -6.22 4.99 10.47
C ALA A 26 -7.19 5.34 9.32
N SER A 27 -6.73 5.26 8.06
CA SER A 27 -7.61 5.55 6.92
C SER A 27 -8.72 4.52 6.76
N TYR A 28 -8.48 3.24 7.06
CA TYR A 28 -9.51 2.21 7.01
C TYR A 28 -10.61 2.50 8.02
N LYS A 29 -10.23 2.85 9.26
CA LYS A 29 -11.14 3.14 10.36
C LYS A 29 -12.06 4.31 10.05
N ASP A 30 -11.52 5.36 9.43
CA ASP A 30 -12.29 6.54 9.07
C ASP A 30 -13.30 6.26 7.95
N LYS A 31 -12.97 5.37 7.02
CA LYS A 31 -13.79 5.11 5.83
C LYS A 31 -14.75 3.93 5.97
N ILE A 32 -14.40 2.93 6.78
CA ILE A 32 -15.14 1.67 6.94
C ILE A 32 -15.53 1.45 8.40
N GLY A 33 -14.59 1.64 9.32
CA GLY A 33 -14.77 1.34 10.74
C GLY A 33 -13.74 0.34 11.27
N ARG A 34 -14.07 -0.37 12.36
CA ARG A 34 -13.12 -1.25 13.04
C ARG A 34 -12.95 -2.58 12.30
N THR A 35 -11.76 -3.16 12.40
CA THR A 35 -11.45 -4.53 11.97
C THR A 35 -10.72 -5.28 13.09
N ALA A 36 -10.55 -6.59 12.94
CA ALA A 36 -9.82 -7.43 13.88
C ALA A 36 -8.31 -7.16 13.82
N GLU A 37 -7.61 -7.37 14.94
CA GLU A 37 -6.15 -7.23 15.02
C GLU A 37 -5.41 -8.17 14.06
N SER A 38 -5.94 -9.38 13.84
CA SER A 38 -5.39 -10.33 12.86
C SER A 38 -5.35 -9.78 11.44
N GLU A 39 -6.32 -8.92 11.09
CA GLU A 39 -6.35 -8.24 9.79
C GLU A 39 -5.29 -7.15 9.72
N ILE A 40 -5.08 -6.39 10.80
CA ILE A 40 -4.00 -5.38 10.87
C ILE A 40 -2.62 -6.06 10.76
N ASN A 41 -2.45 -7.19 11.45
CA ASN A 41 -1.22 -7.99 11.37
C ASN A 41 -1.01 -8.60 9.98
N SER A 42 -2.08 -9.02 9.29
CA SER A 42 -1.97 -9.53 7.93
C SER A 42 -1.50 -8.43 6.96
N TRP A 43 -2.00 -7.20 7.11
CA TRP A 43 -1.52 -6.05 6.34
C TRP A 43 -0.04 -5.79 6.61
N ASN A 44 0.39 -5.76 7.87
CA ASN A 44 1.79 -5.55 8.22
C ASN A 44 2.71 -6.60 7.58
N ASN A 45 2.33 -7.87 7.65
CA ASN A 45 3.08 -8.96 7.06
C ASN A 45 3.17 -8.82 5.53
N SER A 46 2.04 -8.55 4.85
CA SER A 46 2.01 -8.35 3.41
C SER A 46 2.88 -7.16 2.98
N MET A 47 2.86 -6.05 3.72
CA MET A 47 3.65 -4.86 3.36
C MET A 47 5.15 -5.08 3.56
N ASN A 48 5.55 -5.89 4.54
CA ASN A 48 6.94 -6.34 4.68
C ASN A 48 7.42 -7.18 3.48
N TYR A 49 6.54 -7.97 2.87
CA TYR A 49 6.87 -8.66 1.61
C TYR A 49 6.96 -7.69 0.43
N MET A 50 6.03 -6.73 0.33
CA MET A 50 6.07 -5.71 -0.73
C MET A 50 7.31 -4.81 -0.62
N TYR A 51 7.76 -4.50 0.58
CA TYR A 51 9.05 -3.83 0.81
C TYR A 51 10.19 -4.59 0.15
N LYS A 52 10.27 -5.92 0.33
CA LYS A 52 11.34 -6.74 -0.31
C LYS A 52 11.27 -6.68 -1.83
N VAL A 53 10.06 -6.69 -2.40
CA VAL A 53 9.84 -6.60 -3.85
C VAL A 53 10.25 -5.22 -4.38
N LEU A 54 9.93 -4.16 -3.64
CA LEU A 54 10.18 -2.77 -4.03
C LEU A 54 11.60 -2.29 -3.67
N ASN A 55 12.34 -3.03 -2.83
CA ASN A 55 13.72 -2.71 -2.47
C ASN A 55 14.69 -3.00 -3.62
N THR A 56 14.51 -2.27 -4.70
CA THR A 56 15.28 -2.32 -5.93
C THR A 56 15.39 -0.91 -6.50
N PRO A 57 16.54 -0.52 -7.08
CA PRO A 57 16.68 0.75 -7.78
C PRO A 57 15.93 0.77 -9.12
N ALA A 58 15.44 -0.38 -9.61
CA ALA A 58 14.72 -0.48 -10.88
C ALA A 58 13.35 0.23 -10.89
N ILE A 59 12.81 0.54 -9.71
CA ILE A 59 11.55 1.29 -9.54
C ILE A 59 11.91 2.67 -8.97
N PRO A 60 11.55 3.78 -9.62
CA PRO A 60 11.82 5.13 -9.12
C PRO A 60 11.28 5.38 -7.71
N SER A 61 12.00 6.17 -6.91
CA SER A 61 11.55 6.58 -5.56
C SER A 61 10.25 7.41 -5.58
N GLU A 62 10.02 8.14 -6.66
CA GLU A 62 8.82 8.97 -6.88
C GLU A 62 7.62 8.17 -7.44
N SER A 63 7.77 6.86 -7.66
CA SER A 63 6.64 6.02 -8.08
C SER A 63 5.54 6.06 -7.02
N GLY A 64 4.30 6.26 -7.45
CA GLY A 64 3.15 6.25 -6.55
C GLY A 64 2.80 4.83 -6.13
N ILE A 65 2.40 4.67 -4.88
CA ILE A 65 1.87 3.43 -4.31
C ILE A 65 0.49 3.75 -3.75
N ALA A 66 -0.50 2.96 -4.16
CA ALA A 66 -1.82 2.97 -3.55
C ALA A 66 -2.21 1.58 -3.07
N ILE A 67 -2.78 1.49 -1.88
CA ILE A 67 -3.31 0.25 -1.33
C ILE A 67 -4.83 0.37 -1.31
N GLU A 68 -5.48 -0.50 -2.05
CA GLU A 68 -6.93 -0.51 -2.15
C GLU A 68 -7.52 -1.64 -1.30
N TYR A 69 -8.45 -1.29 -0.40
CA TYR A 69 -9.27 -2.25 0.31
C TYR A 69 -10.60 -2.49 -0.40
N LYS A 70 -10.97 -3.76 -0.59
CA LYS A 70 -12.27 -4.18 -1.12
C LYS A 70 -13.04 -4.94 -0.04
N ILE A 71 -14.19 -4.42 0.40
CA ILE A 71 -15.13 -5.15 1.28
C ILE A 71 -16.17 -5.87 0.43
N PRO A 72 -16.27 -7.21 0.50
CA PRO A 72 -17.16 -7.98 -0.34
C PRO A 72 -18.14 -8.88 0.44
N ALA A 73 -19.12 -9.43 -0.28
CA ALA A 73 -19.82 -10.66 0.11
C ALA A 73 -18.96 -11.95 -0.04
N SER A 74 -17.63 -11.86 -0.30
CA SER A 74 -16.54 -12.77 0.14
C SER A 74 -15.21 -12.55 -0.65
N SER A 75 -14.09 -13.08 -0.13
CA SER A 75 -12.67 -12.93 -0.59
C SER A 75 -12.08 -11.52 -0.47
N ARG A 76 -11.84 -11.07 0.77
CA ARG A 76 -11.18 -9.78 1.06
C ARG A 76 -9.78 -9.75 0.42
N ARG A 77 -9.57 -8.80 -0.47
CA ARG A 77 -8.27 -8.52 -1.09
C ARG A 77 -7.87 -7.10 -0.73
N ILE A 78 -6.61 -6.96 -0.34
CA ILE A 78 -5.89 -5.71 -0.49
C ILE A 78 -5.18 -5.77 -1.82
N ASP A 79 -5.48 -4.83 -2.70
CA ASP A 79 -4.76 -4.68 -3.96
C ASP A 79 -3.65 -3.64 -3.77
N PHE A 80 -2.44 -4.00 -4.18
CA PHE A 80 -1.28 -3.12 -4.17
C PHE A 80 -1.08 -2.58 -5.57
N ILE A 81 -1.22 -1.27 -5.74
CA ILE A 81 -1.12 -0.59 -7.02
C ILE A 81 0.17 0.23 -7.03
N LEU A 82 0.99 0.02 -8.05
CA LEU A 82 2.17 0.81 -8.33
C LEU A 82 1.91 1.68 -9.56
N SER A 83 2.17 2.97 -9.46
CA SER A 83 2.08 3.93 -10.56
C SER A 83 3.42 4.63 -10.79
N GLY A 84 3.65 5.04 -12.03
CA GLY A 84 4.84 5.78 -12.42
C GLY A 84 4.62 6.42 -13.78
N LEU A 85 5.32 7.51 -14.01
CA LEU A 85 5.39 8.19 -15.30
C LEU A 85 6.58 7.61 -16.07
N ASP A 86 6.39 7.35 -17.36
CA ASP A 86 7.52 7.11 -18.26
C ASP A 86 8.26 8.44 -18.56
N GLU A 87 9.41 8.38 -19.23
CA GLU A 87 10.18 9.59 -19.64
C GLU A 87 9.37 10.58 -20.53
N ALA A 88 8.14 10.23 -20.92
CA ALA A 88 7.24 11.03 -21.74
C ALA A 88 5.95 11.45 -20.99
N ASP A 89 5.92 11.40 -19.66
CA ASP A 89 4.76 11.76 -18.82
C ASP A 89 3.49 10.94 -19.07
N ARG A 90 3.61 9.72 -19.63
CA ARG A 90 2.45 8.84 -19.84
C ARG A 90 2.25 7.89 -18.66
N ASN A 91 1.04 7.90 -18.12
CA ASN A 91 0.59 6.95 -17.10
C ASN A 91 0.65 5.52 -17.63
N ASN A 92 1.56 4.71 -17.10
CA ASN A 92 1.52 3.27 -17.33
C ASN A 92 0.44 2.63 -16.45
N LYS A 93 -0.77 2.47 -17.00
CA LYS A 93 -1.70 1.43 -16.55
C LYS A 93 -1.39 0.16 -17.34
N LYS A 94 -0.71 -0.81 -16.73
CA LYS A 94 -0.70 -2.19 -17.19
C LYS A 94 -1.52 -3.04 -16.24
#